data_AF-A0A369KS49-F1
#
_entry.id   AF-A0A369KS49-F1
#
_cell.length_a   1.000
_cell.length_b   1.000
_cell.length_c   1.000
_cell.angle_alpha   90.00
_cell.angle_beta   90.00
_cell.angle_gamma   90.00
#
_symmetry.space_group_name_H-M   'P 1'
#
loop_
_entity.id
_entity.type
_entity.pdbx_description
1 polymer ?
#
loop_
_entity_poly.entity_id
_entity_poly.type
_entity_poly.pdbx_seq_one_letter_code
_entity_poly.pdbx_strand_id
1 'polypeptide(L)'
;MVYIPPPSRSAFIQIGDYVSKVGIYTNPGVVKEKKPDGTIIIDTDKTAIKKYHRHSITTGLTPQEKDAFNNIMDEVMKLPDNRNRILTLQQRIDKMRTEPKSKKVSDFLRNEQAQLIRWAKELPRVYDTQPEKLR
;
A
#
# COMPACT_ATOMS: atom_id res chain seq x y z
N MET A 1 12.76 31.92 -17.84
CA MET A 1 12.15 31.54 -16.55
C MET A 1 11.22 30.36 -16.81
N VAL A 2 11.50 29.20 -16.23
CA VAL A 2 10.61 28.04 -16.31
C VAL A 2 9.51 28.23 -15.27
N TYR A 3 8.27 28.44 -15.73
CA TYR A 3 7.12 28.51 -14.84
C TYR A 3 6.79 27.09 -14.36
N ILE A 4 7.19 26.79 -13.14
CA ILE A 4 6.79 25.56 -12.45
C ILE A 4 5.51 25.92 -11.68
N PRO A 5 4.32 25.42 -12.11
CA PRO A 5 3.08 25.72 -11.40
C PRO A 5 3.17 25.20 -9.96
N PRO A 6 2.59 25.91 -8.98
CA PRO A 6 2.56 25.44 -7.60
C PRO A 6 1.90 24.06 -7.55
N PRO A 7 2.44 23.10 -6.78
CA PRO A 7 1.88 21.75 -6.71
C PRO A 7 0.43 21.85 -6.25
N SER A 8 -0.51 21.50 -7.12
CA SER A 8 -1.92 21.47 -6.75
C SER A 8 -2.07 20.40 -5.68
N ARG A 9 -2.60 20.78 -4.51
CA ARG A 9 -2.82 19.87 -3.37
C ARG A 9 -3.73 18.66 -3.72
N SER A 10 -4.36 18.67 -4.91
CA SER A 10 -5.23 17.63 -5.46
C SER A 10 -4.55 16.69 -6.48
N ALA A 11 -3.27 16.90 -6.83
CA ALA A 11 -2.58 16.09 -7.84
C ALA A 11 -2.25 14.66 -7.38
N PHE A 12 -2.16 14.42 -6.07
CA PHE A 12 -1.71 13.13 -5.52
C PHE A 12 -2.84 12.23 -5.04
N ILE A 13 -4.07 12.73 -4.96
CA ILE A 13 -5.22 11.98 -4.44
C ILE A 13 -5.71 11.01 -5.50
N GLN A 14 -5.60 9.71 -5.20
CA GLN A 14 -6.07 8.60 -6.04
C GLN A 14 -7.45 8.13 -5.60
N ILE A 15 -8.17 7.48 -6.52
CA ILE A 15 -9.43 6.79 -6.18
C ILE A 15 -9.11 5.70 -5.14
N GLY A 16 -9.98 5.61 -4.14
CA GLY A 16 -9.86 4.71 -3.01
C GLY A 16 -8.83 5.15 -1.97
N ASP A 17 -8.30 6.39 -2.01
CA ASP A 17 -7.40 6.89 -0.96
C ASP A 17 -8.15 7.13 0.34
N TYR A 18 -7.52 6.78 1.46
CA TYR A 18 -8.09 6.97 2.79
C TYR A 18 -8.10 8.45 3.15
N VAL A 19 -9.27 8.95 3.55
CA VAL A 19 -9.45 10.30 4.08
C VAL A 19 -9.85 10.19 5.54
N SER A 20 -8.90 10.49 6.44
CA SER A 20 -9.06 10.28 7.88
C SER A 20 -10.13 11.17 8.51
N LYS A 21 -10.32 12.40 8.01
CA LYS A 21 -11.34 13.39 8.44
C LYS A 21 -11.27 14.65 7.56
N VAL A 22 -12.43 15.22 7.21
CA VAL A 22 -12.56 16.59 6.67
C VAL A 22 -13.27 17.45 7.72
N GLY A 23 -12.66 17.59 8.90
CA GLY A 23 -13.20 18.37 10.03
C GLY A 23 -13.54 17.56 11.28
N ILE A 24 -14.15 18.24 12.26
CA ILE A 24 -14.34 17.74 13.64
C ILE A 24 -15.38 16.60 13.69
N TYR A 25 -16.37 16.62 12.80
CA TYR A 25 -17.57 15.74 12.84
C TYR A 25 -17.72 14.77 11.66
N THR A 26 -16.74 14.66 10.77
CA THR A 26 -16.85 13.77 9.60
C THR A 26 -16.30 12.38 9.91
N ASN A 27 -17.05 11.36 9.52
CA ASN A 27 -16.55 9.98 9.51
C ASN A 27 -15.40 9.83 8.49
N PRO A 28 -14.42 8.96 8.76
CA PRO A 28 -13.41 8.62 7.77
C PRO A 28 -14.07 7.99 6.54
N GLY A 29 -13.44 8.12 5.39
CA GLY A 29 -13.94 7.59 4.14
C GLY A 29 -12.85 7.32 3.12
N VAL A 30 -13.27 6.95 1.92
CA VAL A 30 -12.41 6.74 0.76
C VAL A 30 -12.86 7.60 -0.42
N VAL A 31 -11.90 8.03 -1.23
CA VAL A 31 -12.23 8.81 -2.43
C VAL A 31 -12.96 7.93 -3.45
N LYS A 32 -14.23 8.20 -3.70
CA LYS A 32 -15.05 7.47 -4.68
C LYS A 32 -14.88 7.98 -6.09
N GLU A 33 -14.92 9.30 -6.22
CA GLU A 33 -14.90 9.98 -7.52
C GLU A 33 -14.13 11.29 -7.41
N LYS A 34 -13.40 11.61 -8.48
CA LYS A 34 -12.73 12.89 -8.64
C LYS A 34 -13.36 13.60 -9.84
N LYS A 35 -14.02 14.72 -9.58
CA LYS A 35 -14.62 15.54 -10.61
C LYS A 35 -13.56 16.38 -11.34
N PRO A 36 -13.83 16.84 -12.58
CA PRO A 36 -12.89 17.63 -13.38
C PRO A 36 -12.56 19.00 -12.75
N ASP A 37 -13.46 19.54 -11.93
CA ASP A 37 -13.33 20.79 -11.18
C ASP A 37 -12.40 20.68 -9.95
N GLY A 38 -11.89 19.47 -9.65
CA GLY A 38 -11.06 19.20 -8.48
C GLY A 38 -11.85 18.85 -7.20
N THR A 39 -13.18 18.82 -7.27
CA THR A 39 -14.04 18.33 -6.18
C THR A 39 -13.90 16.81 -6.04
N ILE A 40 -13.71 16.33 -4.82
CA ILE A 40 -13.65 14.89 -4.51
C ILE A 40 -14.91 14.45 -3.77
N ILE A 41 -15.51 13.34 -4.20
CA ILE A 41 -16.61 12.68 -3.51
C ILE A 41 -16.01 11.60 -2.62
N ILE A 42 -16.33 11.66 -1.32
CA ILE A 42 -15.85 10.71 -0.32
C ILE A 42 -16.99 9.74 0.00
N ASP A 43 -16.72 8.45 -0.11
CA ASP A 43 -17.59 7.40 0.41
C ASP A 43 -17.21 7.11 1.86
N THR A 44 -18.13 7.30 2.79
CA THR A 44 -17.93 7.02 4.22
C THR A 44 -18.41 5.64 4.64
N ASP A 45 -18.86 4.82 3.68
CA ASP A 45 -19.25 3.45 3.97
C ASP A 45 -18.03 2.62 4.40
N LYS A 46 -18.20 1.88 5.50
CA LYS A 46 -17.21 0.93 6.02
C LYS A 46 -16.88 -0.16 5.01
N THR A 47 -17.83 -0.55 4.15
CA THR A 47 -17.58 -1.57 3.12
C THR A 47 -16.60 -1.05 2.06
N ALA A 48 -16.75 0.20 1.64
CA ALA A 48 -15.87 0.87 0.69
C ALA A 48 -14.45 1.04 1.26
N ILE A 49 -14.34 1.41 2.54
CA ILE A 49 -13.04 1.48 3.23
C ILE A 49 -12.37 0.11 3.27
N LYS A 50 -13.10 -0.95 3.67
CA LYS A 50 -12.57 -2.33 3.70
C LYS A 50 -12.13 -2.85 2.34
N LYS A 51 -12.77 -2.39 1.25
CA LYS A 51 -12.40 -2.79 -0.11
C LYS A 51 -10.97 -2.35 -0.45
N TYR A 52 -10.63 -1.09 -0.15
CA TYR A 52 -9.33 -0.51 -0.54
C TYR A 52 -8.24 -0.69 0.53
N HIS A 53 -8.62 -0.69 1.81
CA HIS A 53 -7.72 -0.71 2.96
C HIS A 53 -7.96 -1.90 3.87
N ARG A 54 -7.96 -3.11 3.29
CA ARG A 54 -8.26 -4.34 4.04
C ARG A 54 -7.18 -4.67 5.06
N HIS A 55 -5.92 -4.57 4.63
CA HIS A 55 -4.76 -4.95 5.43
C HIS A 55 -3.99 -3.73 5.95
N SER A 56 -3.93 -2.65 5.16
CA SER A 56 -3.19 -1.44 5.52
C SER A 56 -3.70 -0.20 4.78
N ILE A 57 -3.25 0.97 5.23
CA ILE A 57 -3.51 2.24 4.56
C ILE A 57 -2.58 2.32 3.34
N THR A 58 -3.17 2.18 2.17
CA THR A 58 -2.51 2.12 0.85
C THR A 58 -2.67 3.42 0.06
N THR A 59 -2.79 4.54 0.77
CA THR A 59 -2.97 5.87 0.16
C THR A 59 -1.81 6.18 -0.79
N GLY A 60 -2.14 6.65 -2.00
CA GLY A 60 -1.15 6.93 -3.05
C GLY A 60 -0.86 5.76 -4.00
N LEU A 61 -1.43 4.58 -3.75
CA LEU A 61 -1.54 3.50 -4.74
C LEU A 61 -2.75 3.75 -5.65
N THR A 62 -2.61 3.42 -6.93
CA THR A 62 -3.73 3.33 -7.87
C THR A 62 -4.67 2.18 -7.48
N PRO A 63 -5.94 2.18 -7.94
CA PRO A 63 -6.86 1.08 -7.66
C PRO A 63 -6.28 -0.31 -8.02
N GLN A 64 -5.59 -0.43 -9.15
CA GLN A 64 -4.96 -1.69 -9.58
C GLN A 64 -3.82 -2.12 -8.63
N GLU A 65 -2.99 -1.17 -8.19
CA GLU A 65 -1.92 -1.43 -7.22
C GLU A 65 -2.47 -1.82 -5.84
N LYS A 66 -3.60 -1.22 -5.42
CA LYS A 66 -4.31 -1.57 -4.18
C LYS A 66 -4.86 -2.98 -4.23
N ASP A 67 -5.49 -3.35 -5.36
CA ASP A 67 -5.99 -4.70 -5.57
C ASP A 67 -4.84 -5.72 -5.56
N ALA A 68 -3.72 -5.42 -6.23
CA ALA A 68 -2.53 -6.27 -6.21
C ALA A 68 -1.97 -6.44 -4.78
N PHE A 69 -1.83 -5.34 -4.03
CA PHE A 69 -1.40 -5.38 -2.63
C PHE A 69 -2.33 -6.23 -1.76
N ASN A 70 -3.65 -6.00 -1.85
CA ASN A 70 -4.63 -6.71 -1.04
C ASN A 70 -4.65 -8.21 -1.36
N ASN A 71 -4.55 -8.59 -2.64
CA ASN A 71 -4.48 -9.98 -3.07
C ASN A 71 -3.23 -10.68 -2.52
N ILE A 72 -2.06 -10.03 -2.59
CA ILE A 72 -0.81 -10.59 -2.03
C ILE A 72 -0.94 -10.78 -0.52
N MET A 73 -1.45 -9.78 0.19
CA MET A 73 -1.63 -9.86 1.64
C MET A 73 -2.70 -10.89 2.05
N ASP A 74 -3.79 -11.05 1.28
CA ASP A 74 -4.77 -12.11 1.50
C ASP A 74 -4.15 -13.50 1.39
N GLU A 75 -3.31 -13.74 0.38
CA GLU A 75 -2.59 -15.01 0.22
C GLU A 75 -1.63 -15.27 1.38
N VAL A 76 -0.88 -14.26 1.78
CA VAL A 76 0.07 -14.34 2.90
C VAL A 76 -0.68 -14.65 4.19
N MET A 77 -1.75 -13.92 4.51
CA MET A 77 -2.46 -14.07 5.77
C MET A 77 -3.19 -15.42 5.92
N LYS A 78 -3.46 -16.14 4.81
CA LYS A 78 -3.96 -17.52 4.84
C LYS A 78 -2.93 -18.52 5.36
N LEU A 79 -1.64 -18.20 5.32
CA LEU A 79 -0.60 -19.09 5.85
C LEU A 79 -0.74 -19.19 7.37
N PRO A 80 -0.59 -20.39 7.95
CA PRO A 80 -0.84 -20.62 9.38
C PRO A 80 0.25 -20.03 10.29
N ASP A 81 1.48 -19.98 9.81
CA ASP A 81 2.65 -19.60 10.59
C ASP A 81 3.21 -18.22 10.19
N ASN A 82 3.55 -17.40 11.18
CA ASN A 82 4.08 -16.06 10.96
C ASN A 82 5.43 -16.09 10.24
N ARG A 83 6.27 -17.11 10.47
CA ARG A 83 7.54 -17.25 9.74
C ARG A 83 7.31 -17.47 8.26
N ASN A 84 6.39 -18.36 7.91
CA ASN A 84 6.03 -18.61 6.52
C ASN A 84 5.44 -17.36 5.86
N ARG A 85 4.63 -16.58 6.59
CA ARG A 85 4.12 -15.28 6.11
C ARG A 85 5.25 -14.33 5.73
N ILE A 86 6.21 -14.15 6.62
CA ILE A 86 7.35 -13.23 6.42
C ILE A 86 8.23 -13.70 5.26
N LEU A 87 8.48 -15.01 5.14
CA LEU A 87 9.28 -15.57 4.05
C LEU A 87 8.58 -15.44 2.69
N THR A 88 7.29 -15.74 2.61
CA THR A 88 6.52 -15.58 1.36
C THR A 88 6.45 -14.11 0.94
N LEU A 89 6.28 -13.18 1.88
CA LEU A 89 6.35 -11.74 1.59
C LEU A 89 7.72 -11.33 1.04
N GLN A 90 8.81 -11.78 1.66
CA GLN A 90 10.18 -11.52 1.20
C GLN A 90 10.34 -11.95 -0.28
N GLN A 91 9.94 -13.18 -0.61
CA GLN A 91 10.04 -13.71 -1.98
C GLN A 91 9.21 -12.92 -2.99
N ARG A 92 8.00 -12.48 -2.60
CA ARG A 92 7.14 -11.64 -3.45
C ARG A 92 7.77 -10.26 -3.68
N ILE A 93 8.29 -9.64 -2.64
CA ILE A 93 8.98 -8.34 -2.71
C ILE A 93 10.21 -8.44 -3.63
N ASP A 94 11.04 -9.47 -3.46
CA ASP A 94 12.26 -9.62 -4.24
C ASP A 94 11.96 -9.89 -5.72
N LYS A 95 10.89 -10.62 -6.05
CA LYS A 95 10.37 -10.75 -7.42
C LYS A 95 9.89 -9.42 -8.00
N MET A 96 9.20 -8.59 -7.22
CA MET A 96 8.68 -7.30 -7.67
C MET A 96 9.78 -6.24 -7.80
N ARG A 97 10.93 -6.44 -7.15
CA ARG A 97 12.07 -5.50 -7.15
C ARG A 97 12.73 -5.35 -8.52
N THR A 98 12.60 -6.35 -9.39
CA THR A 98 13.13 -6.33 -10.75
C THR A 98 12.25 -5.53 -11.72
N GLU A 99 11.04 -5.15 -11.31
CA GLU A 99 10.06 -4.43 -12.14
C GLU A 99 9.88 -2.98 -11.69
N PRO A 100 10.24 -1.97 -12.52
CA PRO A 100 10.11 -0.55 -12.16
C PRO A 100 8.67 -0.11 -11.86
N LYS A 101 7.67 -0.73 -12.51
CA LYS A 101 6.25 -0.42 -12.32
C LYS A 101 5.71 -0.91 -10.97
N SER A 102 6.35 -1.91 -10.37
CA SER A 102 5.90 -2.58 -9.15
C SER A 102 6.53 -1.99 -7.88
N LYS A 103 7.41 -0.98 -8.03
CA LYS A 103 8.18 -0.38 -6.94
C LYS A 103 7.31 0.11 -5.79
N LYS A 104 6.25 0.87 -6.07
CA LYS A 104 5.38 1.41 -5.02
C LYS A 104 4.73 0.30 -4.19
N VAL A 105 4.13 -0.69 -4.85
CA VAL A 105 3.51 -1.85 -4.16
C VAL A 105 4.55 -2.60 -3.34
N SER A 106 5.77 -2.79 -3.87
CA SER A 106 6.85 -3.45 -3.15
C SER A 106 7.28 -2.70 -1.88
N ASP A 107 7.27 -1.36 -1.90
CA ASP A 107 7.61 -0.54 -0.73
C ASP A 107 6.52 -0.64 0.36
N PHE A 108 5.23 -0.68 -0.03
CA PHE A 108 4.13 -0.95 0.91
C PHE A 108 4.22 -2.35 1.52
N LEU A 109 4.50 -3.38 0.72
CA LEU A 109 4.67 -4.75 1.22
C LEU A 109 5.86 -4.89 2.18
N ARG A 110 6.95 -4.12 1.96
CA ARG A 110 8.09 -4.07 2.89
C ARG A 110 7.71 -3.48 4.25
N ASN A 111 6.89 -2.44 4.26
CA ASN A 111 6.40 -1.86 5.52
C ASN A 111 5.56 -2.89 6.30
N GLU A 112 4.67 -3.61 5.61
CA GLU A 112 3.89 -4.69 6.23
C GLU A 112 4.77 -5.82 6.74
N GLN A 113 5.79 -6.22 5.96
CA GLN A 113 6.74 -7.22 6.40
C GLN A 113 7.47 -6.78 7.68
N ALA A 114 7.90 -5.52 7.76
CA ALA A 114 8.55 -4.99 8.96
C ALA A 114 7.60 -4.98 10.17
N GLN A 115 6.31 -4.68 9.95
CA GLN A 115 5.30 -4.73 11.00
C GLN A 115 5.03 -6.16 11.49
N LEU A 116 4.92 -7.12 10.57
CA LEU A 116 4.78 -8.54 10.88
C LEU A 116 5.99 -9.08 11.66
N ILE A 117 7.21 -8.71 11.28
CA ILE A 117 8.43 -9.07 12.01
C ILE A 117 8.39 -8.51 13.45
N ARG A 118 8.00 -7.25 13.62
CA ARG A 118 7.90 -6.62 14.96
C ARG A 118 6.87 -7.32 15.84
N TRP A 119 5.73 -7.71 15.27
CA TRP A 119 4.67 -8.38 16.02
C TRP A 119 4.99 -9.84 16.33
N ALA A 120 5.50 -10.58 15.36
CA ALA A 120 5.86 -11.98 15.54
C ALA A 120 7.13 -12.15 16.40
N LYS A 121 8.01 -11.14 16.45
CA LYS A 121 9.37 -11.23 17.02
C LYS A 121 10.20 -12.34 16.37
N GLU A 122 9.94 -12.62 15.10
CA GLU A 122 10.57 -13.68 14.33
C GLU A 122 11.20 -13.10 13.06
N LEU A 123 12.41 -13.57 12.74
CA LEU A 123 13.15 -13.17 11.55
C LEU A 123 13.01 -14.23 10.44
N PRO A 124 13.02 -13.81 9.16
CA PRO A 124 13.18 -14.75 8.06
C PRO A 124 14.56 -15.42 8.16
N ARG A 125 14.59 -16.76 8.14
CA ARG A 125 15.84 -17.54 8.27
C ARG A 125 16.71 -17.54 7.01
N VAL A 126 16.16 -17.10 5.88
CA VAL A 126 16.84 -17.14 4.58
C VAL A 126 16.90 -15.72 4.02
N TYR A 127 18.12 -15.20 3.92
CA TYR A 127 18.41 -13.95 3.24
C TYR A 127 19.03 -14.29 1.89
N ASP A 128 18.44 -13.79 0.80
CA ASP A 128 19.11 -13.80 -0.51
C ASP A 128 20.20 -12.73 -0.47
N THR A 129 21.40 -13.12 -0.04
CA THR A 129 22.60 -12.29 -0.13
C THR A 129 23.00 -12.22 -1.60
N GLN A 130 22.32 -11.43 -2.42
CA GLN A 130 22.74 -11.18 -3.80
C GLN A 130 24.21 -10.72 -3.79
N PRO A 131 25.18 -11.59 -4.16
CA PRO A 131 26.59 -11.35 -3.87
C PRO A 131 27.15 -10.13 -4.62
N GLU A 132 26.50 -9.79 -5.74
CA GLU A 132 26.86 -8.67 -6.60
C GLU A 132 26.71 -7.29 -5.95
N LYS A 133 25.92 -7.16 -4.87
CA LYS A 133 25.70 -5.89 -4.15
C LYS A 133 26.52 -5.74 -2.87
N LEU A 134 27.33 -6.74 -2.53
CA LEU A 134 28.18 -6.77 -1.33
C LEU A 134 29.67 -6.53 -1.66
N ARG A 135 29.98 -6.13 -2.90
CA ARG A 135 31.32 -5.71 -3.34
C ARG A 135 31.38 -4.21 -3.53
#